data_AF-A0A920QZB7-F1
#
_entry.id   AF-A0A920QZB7-F1
#
_cell.length_a   1.000
_cell.length_b   1.000
_cell.length_c   1.000
_cell.angle_alpha   90.00
_cell.angle_beta   90.00
_cell.angle_gamma   90.00
#
_symmetry.space_group_name_H-M   'P 1'
#
loop_
_entity.id
_entity.type
_entity.pdbx_description
1 polymer ?
#
loop_
_entity_poly.entity_id
_entity_poly.type
_entity_poly.pdbx_seq_one_letter_code
_entity_poly.pdbx_strand_id
1 'polypeptide(L)'
;MIPEDIENQIAKSVSEGKKVKFIYTIPTFQNPQGWVMTEDRRKSLIKIAQKNNILILEDDCYVDLRFSGDPVPTIHALGRFRNCNVRWIFL
;
A
#
# COMPACT_ATOMS: atom_id res chain seq x y z
N MET A 1 4.69 -8.18 1.46
CA MET A 1 4.52 -7.36 0.24
C MET A 1 5.87 -6.75 -0.12
N ILE A 2 6.42 -7.13 -1.28
CA ILE A 2 7.74 -6.68 -1.77
C ILE A 2 7.50 -5.78 -2.98
N PRO A 3 8.04 -4.54 -3.01
CA PRO A 3 7.76 -3.60 -4.11
C PRO A 3 8.10 -4.11 -5.51
N GLU A 4 9.21 -4.84 -5.66
CA GLU A 4 9.64 -5.41 -6.94
C GLU A 4 8.62 -6.40 -7.51
N ASP A 5 8.09 -7.29 -6.66
CA ASP A 5 7.05 -8.24 -7.07
C ASP A 5 5.79 -7.53 -7.57
N ILE A 6 5.45 -6.37 -7.02
CA ILE A 6 4.27 -5.59 -7.43
C ILE A 6 4.45 -5.06 -8.85
N GLU A 7 5.62 -4.50 -9.18
CA GLU A 7 5.88 -4.05 -10.56
C GLU A 7 5.80 -5.21 -11.56
N ASN A 8 6.35 -6.37 -11.19
CA ASN A 8 6.28 -7.58 -12.02
C ASN A 8 4.83 -8.05 -12.24
N GLN A 9 3.98 -8.04 -11.21
CA GLN A 9 2.56 -8.41 -11.34
C GLN A 9 1.75 -7.41 -12.17
N ILE A 10 2.06 -6.11 -12.05
CA ILE A 10 1.44 -5.07 -12.89
C ILE A 10 1.82 -5.31 -14.36
N ALA A 11 3.11 -5.47 -14.65
CA ALA A 11 3.60 -5.71 -16.01
C ALA A 11 2.97 -6.97 -16.63
N LYS A 12 2.90 -8.06 -15.86
CA LYS A 12 2.23 -9.29 -16.28
C LYS A 12 0.76 -9.05 -16.61
N SER A 13 0.01 -8.39 -15.73
CA SER A 13 -1.41 -8.09 -15.94
C SER A 13 -1.63 -7.27 -17.20
N VAL A 14 -0.79 -6.25 -17.44
CA VAL A 14 -0.84 -5.42 -18.65
C VAL A 14 -0.58 -6.25 -19.91
N SER A 15 0.41 -7.16 -19.88
CA SER A 15 0.72 -8.04 -21.02
C SER A 15 -0.42 -9.00 -21.36
N GLU A 16 -1.24 -9.38 -20.37
CA GLU A 16 -2.45 -10.18 -20.54
C GLU A 16 -3.69 -9.34 -20.96
N GLY A 17 -3.52 -8.04 -21.25
CA GLY A 17 -4.61 -7.14 -21.62
C GLY A 17 -5.52 -6.76 -20.45
N LYS A 18 -5.11 -7.01 -19.20
CA LYS A 18 -5.89 -6.69 -17.99
C LYS A 18 -5.51 -5.32 -17.45
N LYS A 19 -6.51 -4.61 -16.92
CA LYS A 19 -6.30 -3.36 -16.19
C LYS A 19 -6.28 -3.61 -14.68
N VAL A 20 -5.18 -3.29 -14.02
CA VAL A 20 -5.09 -3.30 -12.56
C VAL A 20 -5.93 -2.15 -12.01
N LYS A 21 -6.90 -2.46 -11.14
CA LYS A 21 -7.84 -1.46 -10.59
C LYS A 21 -7.28 -0.76 -9.35
N PHE A 22 -6.71 -1.53 -8.43
CA PHE A 22 -6.16 -1.03 -7.17
C PHE A 22 -5.16 -2.04 -6.58
N ILE A 23 -4.34 -1.57 -5.65
CA ILE A 23 -3.52 -2.39 -4.76
C ILE A 23 -4.20 -2.38 -3.38
N TYR A 24 -4.51 -3.56 -2.85
CA TYR A 24 -5.02 -3.72 -1.49
C TYR A 24 -3.89 -4.14 -0.55
N THR A 25 -3.81 -3.53 0.64
CA THR A 25 -2.79 -3.85 1.62
C THR A 25 -3.24 -3.55 3.05
N ILE A 26 -2.76 -4.36 4.00
CA ILE A 26 -2.87 -4.13 5.44
C ILE A 26 -1.44 -3.81 5.92
N PRO A 27 -1.02 -2.53 5.95
CA PRO A 27 0.38 -2.18 6.16
C PRO A 27 0.78 -2.16 7.64
N THR A 28 -0.19 -2.23 8.55
CA THR A 28 0.01 -2.19 10.00
C THR A 28 -0.59 -3.46 10.61
N PHE A 29 0.25 -4.30 11.23
CA PHE A 29 -0.13 -5.61 11.77
C PHE A 29 -0.82 -6.50 10.73
N GLN A 30 -0.11 -6.75 9.63
CA GLN A 30 -0.66 -7.46 8.49
C GLN A 30 -1.25 -8.82 8.89
N ASN A 31 -2.47 -9.12 8.46
CA ASN A 31 -3.07 -10.44 8.66
C ASN A 31 -2.72 -11.36 7.47
N PRO A 32 -2.13 -12.56 7.67
CA PRO A 32 -1.98 -13.29 8.94
C PRO A 32 -0.60 -13.20 9.62
N GLN A 33 0.37 -12.48 9.04
CA GLN A 33 1.77 -12.62 9.45
C GLN A 33 2.22 -11.68 10.58
N GLY A 34 1.40 -10.69 10.95
CA GLY A 34 1.64 -9.72 12.01
C GLY A 34 2.67 -8.63 11.72
N TRP A 35 3.30 -8.59 10.55
CA TRP A 35 4.36 -7.61 10.27
C TRP A 35 3.82 -6.19 10.06
N VAL A 36 4.68 -5.21 10.32
CA VAL A 36 4.44 -3.79 10.03
C VAL A 36 5.30 -3.39 8.83
N MET A 37 4.67 -2.80 7.80
CA MET A 37 5.38 -2.26 6.64
C MET A 37 6.18 -1.02 7.05
N THR A 38 7.48 -1.03 6.78
CA THR A 38 8.36 0.14 7.02
C THR A 38 7.94 1.34 6.18
N GLU A 39 8.27 2.53 6.65
CA GLU A 39 7.97 3.78 5.94
C GLU A 39 8.55 3.79 4.51
N ASP A 40 9.77 3.30 4.32
CA ASP A 40 10.41 3.24 2.99
C ASP A 40 9.69 2.31 2.02
N ARG A 41 9.13 1.21 2.52
CA ARG A 41 8.29 0.32 1.71
C ARG A 41 6.95 0.97 1.37
N ARG A 42 6.32 1.69 2.31
CA ARG A 42 5.11 2.48 2.05
C ARG A 42 5.37 3.55 0.98
N LYS A 43 6.49 4.28 1.07
CA LYS A 43 6.94 5.26 0.06
C LYS A 43 7.20 4.61 -1.31
N SER A 44 7.84 3.45 -1.33
CA SER A 44 8.07 2.70 -2.58
C SER A 44 6.76 2.27 -3.24
N LEU A 45 5.80 1.80 -2.44
CA LEU A 45 4.47 1.43 -2.91
C LEU A 45 3.73 2.63 -3.53
N ILE A 46 3.78 3.80 -2.88
CA ILE A 46 3.23 5.05 -3.41
C ILE A 46 3.84 5.40 -4.76
N LYS A 47 5.17 5.32 -4.91
CA LYS A 47 5.85 5.60 -6.19
C LYS A 47 5.38 4.67 -7.31
N ILE A 48 5.23 3.38 -7.02
CA ILE A 48 4.73 2.39 -7.99
C ILE A 48 3.29 2.70 -8.40
N ALA A 49 2.43 3.00 -7.41
CA ALA A 49 1.04 3.35 -7.66
C ALA A 49 0.90 4.62 -8.51
N GLN A 50 1.72 5.64 -8.23
CA GLN A 50 1.77 6.88 -9.02
C GLN A 50 2.20 6.64 -10.46
N LYS A 51 3.32 5.92 -10.65
CA LYS A 51 3.88 5.60 -11.97
C LYS A 51 2.88 4.88 -12.87
N ASN A 52 2.05 4.02 -12.29
CA ASN A 52 1.09 3.20 -13.03
C ASN A 52 -0.35 3.74 -12.99
N ASN A 53 -0.60 4.89 -12.34
CA ASN A 53 -1.93 5.45 -12.09
C ASN A 53 -2.90 4.42 -11.47
N ILE A 54 -2.44 3.72 -10.43
CA ILE A 54 -3.21 2.69 -9.71
C ILE A 54 -3.59 3.23 -8.33
N LEU A 55 -4.83 2.98 -7.91
CA LEU A 55 -5.32 3.32 -6.58
C LEU A 55 -4.68 2.41 -5.51
N ILE A 56 -4.29 2.97 -4.37
CA ILE A 56 -3.98 2.17 -3.17
C ILE A 56 -5.20 2.19 -2.25
N LEU A 57 -5.59 0.98 -1.83
CA LEU A 57 -6.57 0.72 -0.79
C LEU A 57 -5.82 0.20 0.45
N GLU A 58 -5.71 1.09 1.44
CA GLU A 58 -5.10 0.82 2.74
C GLU A 58 -6.18 0.35 3.72
N ASP A 59 -5.99 -0.82 4.31
CA ASP A 59 -6.84 -1.39 5.36
C ASP A 59 -6.12 -1.31 6.70
N ASP A 60 -6.73 -0.56 7.62
CA ASP A 60 -6.15 -0.14 8.90
C ASP A 60 -6.92 -0.70 10.10
N CYS A 61 -7.60 -1.84 9.94
CA CYS A 61 -8.39 -2.50 10.98
C CYS A 61 -7.66 -2.78 12.32
N TYR A 62 -6.33 -2.84 12.31
CA TYR A 62 -5.52 -3.16 13.51
C TYR A 62 -4.65 -1.99 14.00
N VAL A 63 -4.71 -0.79 13.41
CA VAL A 63 -3.77 0.31 13.73
C VAL A 63 -3.74 0.67 15.22
N ASP A 64 -4.90 0.60 15.88
CA ASP A 64 -5.06 0.92 17.30
C ASP A 64 -4.54 -0.17 18.26
N LEU A 65 -4.12 -1.34 17.75
CA LEU A 65 -3.64 -2.47 18.56
C LEU A 65 -2.15 -2.40 18.92
N ARG A 66 -1.53 -1.23 18.81
CA ARG A 66 -0.10 -1.06 19.11
C ARG A 66 0.14 -0.96 20.61
N PHE A 67 0.78 -1.98 21.18
CA PHE A 67 1.21 -1.98 22.58
C PHE A 67 2.57 -1.29 22.82
N SER A 68 3.47 -1.30 21.83
CA SER A 68 4.82 -0.73 21.95
C SER A 68 5.43 -0.32 20.60
N GLY A 69 6.51 0.46 20.65
CA GLY A 69 7.22 1.02 19.50
C GLY A 69 6.52 2.23 18.89
N ASP A 70 7.20 2.92 17.97
CA ASP A 70 6.66 4.11 17.34
C ASP A 70 5.69 3.79 16.19
N PRO A 71 4.64 4.62 16.00
CA PRO A 71 3.75 4.47 14.86
C PRO A 71 4.47 4.82 13.57
N VAL A 72 4.20 4.04 12.51
CA VAL A 72 4.62 4.37 11.14
C VAL A 72 3.49 5.16 10.49
N PRO A 73 3.75 6.32 9.86
CA PRO A 73 2.72 7.10 9.16
C PRO A 73 1.98 6.26 8.12
N THR A 74 0.65 6.42 8.04
CA THR A 74 -0.20 5.68 7.08
C THR A 74 0.19 6.00 5.65
N ILE A 75 -0.10 5.09 4.72
CA ILE A 75 0.16 5.28 3.28
C ILE A 75 -0.55 6.53 2.79
N HIS A 76 -1.78 6.77 3.22
CA HIS A 76 -2.45 8.02 2.90
C HIS A 76 -1.75 9.26 3.45
N ALA A 77 -1.32 9.25 4.72
CA ALA A 77 -0.63 10.40 5.31
C ALA A 77 0.64 10.75 4.50
N LEU A 78 1.37 9.73 4.04
CA LEU A 78 2.54 9.87 3.17
C LEU A 78 2.18 10.31 1.73
N GLY A 79 1.06 9.83 1.19
CA GLY A 79 0.62 10.09 -0.19
C GLY A 79 0.00 11.48 -0.40
N ARG A 80 -0.55 12.10 0.65
CA ARG A 80 -1.24 13.41 0.58
C ARG A 80 -0.35 14.55 0.10
N PHE A 81 0.96 14.45 0.31
CA PHE A 81 1.93 15.46 -0.12
C PHE A 81 2.26 15.41 -1.62
N ARG A 82 1.77 14.41 -2.39
CA ARG A 82 2.25 14.14 -3.75
C ARG A 82 1.15 13.96 -4.81
N ASN A 83 -0.07 14.47 -4.63
CA ASN A 83 -1.21 14.27 -5.55
C ASN A 83 -1.42 12.77 -5.92
N CYS A 84 -1.41 11.90 -4.91
CA CYS A 84 -1.66 10.48 -5.13
C CYS A 84 -3.16 10.20 -4.98
N ASN A 85 -3.76 9.49 -5.94
CA ASN A 85 -5.12 8.94 -5.82
C ASN A 85 -5.12 7.80 -4.79
N VAL A 86 -4.97 8.11 -3.50
CA VAL A 86 -5.13 7.17 -2.38
C VAL A 86 -6.51 7.39 -1.81
N ARG A 87 -7.32 6.32 -1.73
CA ARG A 87 -8.68 6.39 -1.21
C ARG A 87 -8.78 5.46 -0.01
N TRP A 88 -9.19 6.03 1.11
CA TRP A 88 -9.52 5.28 2.31
C TRP A 88 -10.82 4.54 2.12
N ILE A 89 -10.85 3.32 2.60
CA ILE A 89 -12.10 2.63 2.89
C ILE A 89 -11.93 2.09 4.31
N PHE A 90 -12.79 2.54 5.22
CA PHE A 90 -13.07 1.80 6.44
C PHE A 90 -13.93 0.61 6.01
N LEU A 91 -13.37 -0.60 6.09
CA LEU A 91 -14.15 -1.84 5.99
C LEU A 91 -14.65 -2.24 7.38
#